data_AF-A0A559TK52-F1
#
_entry.id   AF-A0A559TK52-F1
#
_cell.length_a   1.000
_cell.length_b   1.000
_cell.length_c   1.000
_cell.angle_alpha   90.00
_cell.angle_beta   90.00
_cell.angle_gamma   90.00
#
_symmetry.space_group_name_H-M   'P 1'
#
loop_
_entity.id
_entity.type
_entity.pdbx_description
1 polymer ?
#
loop_
_entity_poly.entity_id
_entity_poly.type
_entity_poly.pdbx_seq_one_letter_code
_entity_poly.pdbx_strand_id
1 'polypeptide(L)'
;MRILLLCHNFNSLSQRLHVDLRRAGHEVTVELDIHDDFTREAVALFSPDLVIAPFLKRPIPADVWRGTLCLIVHPGIRGDRGPSALDWAILDGEATWGVTLIEAREEMDAGPVWAWAEFPMRPARKSSLYRHEVTQAAVACVFEAIGRIERREGAALPANWGRGCERPACRRSDRILDPTRHSAEEALRIIRASDGDPGATMTIAGQTFLVFDAERAEGVPGPAGTLIGRSRHALAMAFREGALWIGHLRRPDSRSLKLPALRLLGAEASDLPIIEGPEPCRYREENGVGLLEFRFHNGAMSSEDCDTLRKAITRAKAHSLPVLVLQGDADRWSNGIHLGIIEGANSAADESWRNINAMNDLVREIIETDDRLVVAAVLGNAGAGGVFLSLAADEVWMREGVILNPHYKDMGNLYGSEYWTYLLPARVGEDRARRVTQARLPMGVDEALELGLATRRLPGNVESADWELLRAAAELAASPDLARRIAAKRARRTGDEAEKPLAAYREEELRRMRRNFYGFDPSYHVARYNFIHKTPKSRTPVTLAVHRANADHSDRRSTMR
;
A
#
# COMPACT_ATOMS: atom_id res chain seq x y z
N MET A 1 -8.71 18.02 20.23
CA MET A 1 -9.42 18.63 19.08
C MET A 1 -10.28 17.60 18.38
N ARG A 2 -11.37 18.05 17.77
CA ARG A 2 -12.27 17.32 16.88
C ARG A 2 -11.85 17.60 15.44
N ILE A 3 -11.33 16.59 14.74
CA ILE A 3 -10.71 16.74 13.42
C ILE A 3 -11.52 15.98 12.38
N LEU A 4 -11.98 16.68 11.34
CA LEU A 4 -12.60 16.08 10.17
C LEU A 4 -11.54 15.89 9.08
N LEU A 5 -11.30 14.65 8.68
CA LEU A 5 -10.53 14.35 7.47
C LEU A 5 -11.45 14.36 6.25
N LEU A 6 -11.25 15.32 5.35
CA LEU A 6 -12.00 15.41 4.09
C LEU A 6 -11.14 14.90 2.94
N CYS A 7 -11.50 13.76 2.35
CA CYS A 7 -10.65 13.14 1.32
C CYS A 7 -11.46 12.52 0.17
N HIS A 8 -10.99 12.65 -1.07
CA HIS A 8 -11.63 12.02 -2.23
C HIS A 8 -11.64 10.48 -2.12
N ASN A 9 -10.60 9.92 -1.50
CA ASN A 9 -10.53 8.52 -1.11
C ASN A 9 -9.79 8.42 0.22
N PHE A 10 -10.16 7.44 1.06
CA PHE A 10 -9.43 7.11 2.27
C PHE A 10 -8.13 6.34 1.95
N ASN A 11 -7.20 7.06 1.31
CA ASN A 11 -5.95 6.56 0.75
C ASN A 11 -4.88 6.33 1.84
N SER A 12 -3.65 5.94 1.44
CA SER A 12 -2.58 5.64 2.39
C SER A 12 -2.22 6.80 3.32
N LEU A 13 -2.19 8.05 2.81
CA LEU A 13 -1.91 9.23 3.63
C LEU A 13 -3.07 9.52 4.60
N SER A 14 -4.31 9.43 4.13
CA SER A 14 -5.50 9.65 4.95
C SER A 14 -5.59 8.62 6.08
N GLN A 15 -5.29 7.35 5.80
CA GLN A 15 -5.21 6.29 6.81
C GLN A 15 -4.11 6.54 7.82
N ARG A 16 -2.92 6.96 7.37
CA ARG A 16 -1.80 7.30 8.24
C ARG A 16 -2.16 8.44 9.20
N LEU A 17 -2.71 9.54 8.69
CA LEU A 17 -3.15 10.66 9.52
C LEU A 17 -4.28 10.26 10.47
N HIS A 18 -5.24 9.45 10.01
CA HIS A 18 -6.32 8.95 10.87
C HIS A 18 -5.76 8.18 12.07
N VAL A 19 -4.81 7.29 11.85
CA VAL A 19 -4.16 6.51 12.92
C VAL A 19 -3.37 7.41 13.86
N ASP A 20 -2.47 8.23 13.32
CA ASP A 20 -1.55 9.03 14.14
C ASP A 20 -2.29 10.10 14.96
N LEU A 21 -3.31 10.76 14.39
CA LEU A 21 -4.11 11.76 15.10
C LEU A 21 -4.95 11.15 16.22
N ARG A 22 -5.53 9.96 15.99
CA ARG A 22 -6.26 9.24 17.05
C ARG A 22 -5.34 8.78 18.17
N ARG A 23 -4.14 8.31 17.82
CA ARG A 23 -3.10 7.96 18.80
C ARG A 23 -2.69 9.16 19.64
N ALA A 24 -2.63 10.36 19.05
CA ALA A 24 -2.38 11.60 19.76
C ALA A 24 -3.56 12.11 20.61
N GLY A 25 -4.68 11.37 20.67
CA GLY A 25 -5.84 11.69 21.51
C GLY A 25 -6.87 12.61 20.87
N HIS A 26 -6.78 12.88 19.56
CA HIS A 26 -7.80 13.66 18.85
C HIS A 26 -9.04 12.81 18.52
N GLU A 27 -10.22 13.44 18.55
CA GLU A 27 -11.45 12.83 18.01
C GLU A 27 -11.42 13.00 16.49
N VAL A 28 -11.28 11.91 15.74
CA VAL A 28 -11.14 11.96 14.28
C VAL A 28 -12.31 11.24 13.61
N THR A 29 -12.95 11.93 12.66
CA THR A 29 -13.91 11.34 11.71
C THR A 29 -13.44 11.60 10.29
N VAL A 30 -13.93 10.81 9.34
CA VAL A 30 -13.65 10.97 7.91
C VAL A 30 -14.94 11.28 7.16
N GLU A 31 -14.87 12.17 6.17
CA GLU A 31 -15.88 12.33 5.13
C GLU A 31 -15.22 12.20 3.75
N LEU A 32 -15.86 11.45 2.85
CA LEU A 32 -15.43 11.36 1.48
C LEU A 32 -15.92 12.57 0.68
N ASP A 33 -15.02 13.19 -0.09
CA ASP A 33 -15.35 14.29 -1.00
C ASP A 33 -16.13 13.76 -2.22
N ILE A 34 -17.47 13.72 -2.07
CA ILE A 34 -18.45 13.21 -3.04
C ILE A 34 -19.29 14.36 -3.62
N HIS A 35 -19.85 15.21 -2.77
CA HIS A 35 -20.65 16.37 -3.14
C HIS A 35 -20.54 17.46 -2.05
N ASP A 36 -20.65 18.73 -2.44
CA ASP A 36 -20.49 19.86 -1.52
C ASP A 36 -21.49 19.78 -0.36
N ASP A 37 -22.72 19.34 -0.62
CA ASP A 37 -23.74 19.20 0.43
C ASP A 37 -23.41 18.11 1.46
N PHE A 38 -22.74 17.02 1.06
CA PHE A 38 -22.26 16.03 2.01
C PHE A 38 -21.14 16.59 2.89
N THR A 39 -20.27 17.43 2.32
CA THR A 39 -19.22 18.12 3.07
C THR A 39 -19.83 19.09 4.09
N ARG A 40 -20.80 19.91 3.68
CA ARG A 40 -21.53 20.83 4.57
C ARG A 40 -22.23 20.09 5.70
N GLU A 41 -22.95 19.03 5.36
CA GLU A 41 -23.66 18.19 6.33
C GLU A 41 -22.68 17.55 7.33
N ALA A 42 -21.55 17.01 6.86
CA ALA A 42 -20.54 16.43 7.73
C ALA A 42 -19.95 17.45 8.72
N VAL A 43 -19.68 18.68 8.26
CA VAL A 43 -19.22 19.78 9.11
C VAL A 43 -20.30 20.18 10.12
N ALA A 44 -21.57 20.26 9.72
CA ALA A 44 -22.67 20.55 10.64
C ALA A 44 -22.86 19.46 11.71
N LEU A 45 -22.89 18.19 11.29
CA LEU A 45 -23.08 17.04 12.17
C LEU A 45 -21.91 16.87 13.15
N PHE A 46 -20.68 17.04 12.67
CA PHE A 46 -19.50 16.81 13.49
C PHE A 46 -19.05 18.05 14.24
N SER A 47 -19.32 19.27 13.76
CA SER A 47 -18.80 20.53 14.32
C SER A 47 -17.28 20.45 14.62
N PRO A 48 -16.43 20.23 13.60
CA PRO A 48 -14.98 20.09 13.78
C PRO A 48 -14.32 21.39 14.24
N ASP A 49 -13.29 21.26 15.08
CA ASP A 49 -12.35 22.35 15.39
C ASP A 49 -11.43 22.63 14.20
N LEU A 50 -11.15 21.60 13.40
CA LEU A 50 -10.23 21.62 12.27
C LEU A 50 -10.66 20.64 11.18
N VAL A 51 -10.62 21.08 9.93
CA VAL A 51 -10.73 20.20 8.76
C VAL A 51 -9.34 20.02 8.16
N ILE A 52 -8.92 18.77 7.97
CA ILE A 52 -7.69 18.45 7.25
C ILE A 52 -8.06 17.75 5.96
N ALA A 53 -7.54 18.25 4.84
CA ALA A 53 -7.76 17.73 3.51
C ALA A 53 -6.49 17.05 2.97
N PRO A 54 -6.26 15.76 3.30
CA PRO A 54 -5.03 15.05 2.90
C PRO A 54 -4.99 14.67 1.42
N PHE A 55 -6.15 14.59 0.76
CA PHE A 55 -6.25 14.24 -0.65
C PHE A 55 -7.58 14.71 -1.24
N LEU A 56 -7.56 15.81 -1.98
CA LEU A 56 -8.73 16.37 -2.65
C LEU A 56 -8.60 16.33 -4.17
N LYS A 57 -9.75 16.37 -4.85
CA LYS A 57 -9.83 16.59 -6.30
C LYS A 57 -10.76 17.75 -6.67
N ARG A 58 -11.46 18.32 -5.69
CA ARG A 58 -12.39 19.42 -5.85
C ARG A 58 -12.09 20.48 -4.79
N PRO A 59 -12.42 21.75 -5.05
CA PRO A 59 -12.33 22.79 -4.04
C PRO A 59 -13.28 22.48 -2.86
N ILE A 60 -12.87 22.84 -1.66
CA ILE A 60 -13.74 22.84 -0.48
C ILE A 60 -14.77 23.97 -0.63
N PRO A 61 -16.06 23.76 -0.31
CA PRO A 61 -17.07 24.80 -0.41
C PRO A 61 -16.71 26.08 0.36
N ALA A 62 -16.98 27.25 -0.23
CA ALA A 62 -16.60 28.56 0.33
C ALA A 62 -17.17 28.84 1.71
N ASP A 63 -18.42 28.45 1.93
CA ASP A 63 -19.09 28.57 3.22
C ASP A 63 -18.43 27.69 4.30
N VAL A 64 -17.87 26.54 3.93
CA VAL A 64 -17.16 25.65 4.87
C VAL A 64 -15.83 26.26 5.31
N TRP A 65 -14.94 26.61 4.38
CA TRP A 65 -13.62 27.13 4.77
C TRP A 65 -13.63 28.57 5.31
N ARG A 66 -14.72 29.32 5.08
CA ARG A 66 -14.95 30.61 5.76
C ARG A 66 -15.42 30.43 7.20
N GLY A 67 -16.09 29.33 7.52
CA GLY A 67 -16.65 29.06 8.85
C GLY A 67 -15.79 28.15 9.73
N THR A 68 -14.90 27.35 9.14
CA THR A 68 -14.03 26.41 9.85
C THR A 68 -12.64 26.41 9.22
N LEU A 69 -11.59 26.35 10.05
CA LEU A 69 -10.23 26.27 9.56
C LEU A 69 -10.03 24.98 8.75
N CYS A 70 -9.75 25.13 7.45
CA CYS A 70 -9.49 24.04 6.53
C CYS A 70 -8.03 24.05 6.07
N LEU A 71 -7.29 23.00 6.38
CA LEU A 71 -5.88 22.84 6.02
C LEU A 71 -5.73 21.76 4.94
N ILE A 72 -5.20 22.13 3.79
CA ILE A 72 -4.98 21.28 2.62
C ILE A 72 -3.53 20.81 2.62
N VAL A 73 -3.33 19.49 2.51
CA VAL A 73 -1.99 18.91 2.31
C VAL A 73 -1.65 19.00 0.82
N HIS A 74 -0.75 19.92 0.48
CA HIS A 74 -0.22 20.06 -0.87
C HIS A 74 1.09 19.28 -1.01
N PRO A 75 1.21 18.28 -1.90
CA PRO A 75 2.44 17.50 -2.10
C PRO A 75 3.47 18.27 -2.94
N GLY A 76 3.69 19.54 -2.60
CA GLY A 76 4.56 20.50 -3.25
C GLY A 76 5.35 21.32 -2.24
N ILE A 77 6.54 21.77 -2.65
CA ILE A 77 7.33 22.73 -1.89
C ILE A 77 6.60 24.08 -1.79
N ARG A 78 6.96 24.93 -0.83
CA ARG A 78 6.39 26.27 -0.73
C ARG A 78 6.49 27.04 -2.05
N GLY A 79 5.42 27.75 -2.38
CA GLY A 79 5.21 28.45 -3.65
C GLY A 79 4.64 27.58 -4.77
N ASP A 80 4.73 26.24 -4.66
CA ASP A 80 4.16 25.33 -5.64
C ASP A 80 2.63 25.33 -5.55
N ARG A 81 1.97 25.34 -6.70
CA ARG A 81 0.51 25.32 -6.81
C ARG A 81 0.08 24.45 -7.98
N GLY A 82 -1.04 23.75 -7.82
CA GLY A 82 -1.66 22.99 -8.89
C GLY A 82 -1.75 21.49 -8.65
N PRO A 83 -2.56 20.78 -9.46
CA PRO A 83 -3.04 19.44 -9.12
C PRO A 83 -2.05 18.31 -9.44
N SER A 84 -0.84 18.62 -9.90
CA SER A 84 0.16 17.64 -10.40
C SER A 84 1.57 17.92 -9.90
N ALA A 85 1.70 18.49 -8.70
CA ALA A 85 2.97 18.89 -8.07
C ALA A 85 4.07 17.83 -8.17
N LEU A 86 3.81 16.62 -7.65
CA LEU A 86 4.80 15.54 -7.63
C LEU A 86 5.09 14.97 -9.03
N ASP A 87 4.13 15.05 -9.96
CA ASP A 87 4.35 14.65 -11.35
C ASP A 87 5.37 15.56 -12.02
N TRP A 88 5.19 16.89 -11.90
CA TRP A 88 6.10 17.88 -12.44
C TRP A 88 7.48 17.80 -11.80
N ALA A 89 7.56 17.68 -10.47
CA ALA A 89 8.83 17.55 -9.76
C ALA A 89 9.68 16.37 -10.29
N ILE A 90 9.04 15.23 -10.61
CA ILE A 90 9.74 14.07 -11.17
C ILE A 90 10.14 14.31 -12.63
N LEU A 91 9.26 14.91 -13.45
CA LEU A 91 9.54 15.21 -14.86
C LEU A 91 10.69 16.20 -15.03
N ASP A 92 10.68 17.26 -14.21
CA ASP A 92 11.68 18.34 -14.21
C ASP A 92 13.01 17.89 -13.56
N GLY A 93 13.04 16.73 -12.91
CA GLY A 93 14.25 16.17 -12.30
C GLY A 93 14.69 16.95 -11.06
N GLU A 94 13.74 17.49 -10.29
CA GLU A 94 14.00 18.25 -9.08
C GLU A 94 14.84 17.45 -8.07
N ALA A 95 15.90 18.05 -7.54
CA ALA A 95 16.77 17.41 -6.55
C ALA A 95 16.19 17.45 -5.13
N THR A 96 15.31 18.41 -4.84
CA THR A 96 14.67 18.62 -3.55
C THR A 96 13.22 18.98 -3.78
N TRP A 97 12.33 18.38 -3.00
CA TRP A 97 10.91 18.68 -3.04
C TRP A 97 10.36 18.85 -1.62
N GLY A 98 9.04 18.91 -1.47
CA GLY A 98 8.45 19.07 -0.14
C GLY A 98 6.95 18.87 -0.09
N VAL A 99 6.41 19.13 1.09
CA VAL A 99 4.98 19.22 1.38
C VAL A 99 4.73 20.57 2.04
N THR A 100 3.60 21.18 1.69
CA THR A 100 3.13 22.43 2.29
C THR A 100 1.71 22.22 2.80
N LEU A 101 1.45 22.62 4.04
CA LEU A 101 0.11 22.62 4.62
C LEU A 101 -0.50 24.01 4.48
N ILE A 102 -1.49 24.13 3.61
CA ILE A 102 -2.01 25.41 3.11
C ILE A 102 -3.43 25.60 3.62
N GLU A 103 -3.75 26.78 4.13
CA GLU A 103 -5.11 27.13 4.50
C GLU A 103 -5.98 27.36 3.25
N ALA A 104 -7.18 26.78 3.22
CA ALA A 104 -8.09 26.92 2.10
C ALA A 104 -8.53 28.38 1.90
N ARG A 105 -8.45 28.84 0.65
CA ARG A 105 -8.88 30.16 0.16
C ARG A 105 -9.55 29.99 -1.21
N GLU A 106 -10.07 31.07 -1.74
CA GLU A 106 -10.68 31.11 -3.09
C GLU A 106 -9.68 30.78 -4.19
N GLU A 107 -8.45 31.32 -4.09
CA GLU A 107 -7.36 31.01 -5.00
C GLU A 107 -6.69 29.68 -4.59
N MET A 108 -6.57 28.76 -5.54
CA MET A 108 -6.04 27.41 -5.33
C MET A 108 -4.58 27.44 -4.86
N ASP A 109 -4.30 26.71 -3.77
CA ASP A 109 -2.97 26.55 -3.17
C ASP A 109 -2.23 27.87 -2.86
N ALA A 110 -2.96 28.99 -2.72
CA ALA A 110 -2.37 30.32 -2.51
C ALA A 110 -2.48 30.82 -1.07
N GLY A 111 -3.27 30.14 -0.22
CA GLY A 111 -3.58 30.61 1.13
C GLY A 111 -2.38 30.61 2.10
N PRO A 112 -2.60 31.09 3.34
CA PRO A 112 -1.60 31.06 4.39
C PRO A 112 -0.97 29.67 4.59
N VAL A 113 0.34 29.63 4.84
CA VAL A 113 1.07 28.38 5.08
C VAL A 113 1.19 28.13 6.57
N TRP A 114 0.66 27.00 7.03
CA TRP A 114 0.67 26.60 8.44
C TRP A 114 1.94 25.85 8.83
N ALA A 115 2.44 25.01 7.93
CA ALA A 115 3.70 24.29 8.07
C ALA A 115 4.20 23.83 6.70
N TRP A 116 5.49 23.53 6.61
CA TRP A 116 6.08 22.90 5.43
C TRP A 116 7.27 22.02 5.84
N ALA A 117 7.60 21.05 5.01
CA ALA A 117 8.79 20.22 5.18
C ALA A 117 9.37 19.88 3.80
N GLU A 118 10.70 19.96 3.67
CA GLU A 118 11.44 19.65 2.45
C GLU A 118 12.19 18.32 2.60
N PHE A 119 12.42 17.64 1.49
CA PHE A 119 13.15 16.36 1.45
C PHE A 119 13.91 16.18 0.12
N PRO A 120 15.02 15.41 0.13
CA PRO A 120 15.73 15.05 -1.10
C PRO A 120 14.87 14.13 -1.97
N MET A 121 14.90 14.35 -3.29
CA MET A 121 14.15 13.53 -4.24
C MET A 121 14.95 12.27 -4.62
N ARG A 122 14.36 11.10 -4.35
CA ARG A 122 14.90 9.83 -4.86
C ARG A 122 14.51 9.60 -6.32
N PRO A 123 15.33 8.88 -7.10
CA PRO A 123 14.96 8.40 -8.44
C PRO A 123 13.96 7.24 -8.34
N ALA A 124 12.75 7.54 -7.87
CA ALA A 124 11.72 6.56 -7.54
C ALA A 124 10.39 6.86 -8.24
N ARG A 125 9.50 5.86 -8.28
CA ARG A 125 8.13 6.06 -8.77
C ARG A 125 7.37 7.05 -7.89
N LYS A 126 6.49 7.85 -8.50
CA LYS A 126 5.62 8.82 -7.82
C LYS A 126 4.89 8.21 -6.64
N SER A 127 4.31 7.02 -6.83
CA SER A 127 3.59 6.36 -5.74
C SER A 127 4.47 5.91 -4.56
N SER A 128 5.78 5.72 -4.76
CA SER A 128 6.73 5.44 -3.67
C SER A 128 7.07 6.73 -2.93
N LEU A 129 7.45 7.80 -3.65
CA LEU A 129 7.67 9.12 -3.05
C LEU A 129 6.46 9.60 -2.23
N TYR A 130 5.25 9.36 -2.74
CA TYR A 130 4.02 9.70 -2.03
C TYR A 130 3.86 8.94 -0.70
N ARG A 131 4.21 7.64 -0.67
CA ARG A 131 4.05 6.78 0.51
C ARG A 131 5.15 6.97 1.56
N HIS A 132 6.30 7.48 1.15
CA HIS A 132 7.45 7.68 2.02
C HIS A 132 7.60 9.16 2.36
N GLU A 133 8.38 9.91 1.58
CA GLU A 133 8.80 11.26 1.89
C GLU A 133 7.62 12.21 2.06
N VAL A 134 6.66 12.18 1.12
CA VAL A 134 5.46 13.05 1.18
C VAL A 134 4.60 12.70 2.39
N THR A 135 4.37 11.42 2.66
CA THR A 135 3.55 11.02 3.81
C THR A 135 4.21 11.43 5.13
N GLN A 136 5.53 11.22 5.27
CA GLN A 136 6.26 11.61 6.48
C GLN A 136 6.28 13.14 6.67
N ALA A 137 6.54 13.89 5.59
CA ALA A 137 6.51 15.34 5.59
C ALA A 137 5.11 15.89 5.92
N ALA A 138 4.05 15.31 5.35
CA ALA A 138 2.67 15.69 5.61
C ALA A 138 2.26 15.46 7.07
N VAL A 139 2.60 14.31 7.64
CA VAL A 139 2.34 14.03 9.07
C VAL A 139 3.04 15.06 9.94
N ALA A 140 4.34 15.32 9.71
CA ALA A 140 5.09 16.33 10.45
C ALA A 140 4.45 17.73 10.34
N CYS A 141 4.04 18.14 9.15
CA CYS A 141 3.39 19.42 8.93
C CYS A 141 2.04 19.54 9.65
N VAL A 142 1.23 18.48 9.63
CA VAL A 142 -0.07 18.44 10.33
C VAL A 142 0.12 18.61 11.83
N PHE A 143 1.05 17.88 12.44
CA PHE A 143 1.31 18.00 13.88
C PHE A 143 1.92 19.35 14.27
N GLU A 144 2.81 19.91 13.45
CA GLU A 144 3.32 21.28 13.66
C GLU A 144 2.18 22.31 13.62
N ALA A 145 1.27 22.20 12.66
CA ALA A 145 0.13 23.09 12.55
C ALA A 145 -0.84 22.95 13.74
N ILE A 146 -1.14 21.72 14.19
CA ILE A 146 -1.93 21.49 15.40
C ILE A 146 -1.25 22.13 16.61
N GLY A 147 0.06 21.94 16.78
CA GLY A 147 0.82 22.59 17.85
C GLY A 147 0.73 24.11 17.82
N ARG A 148 0.71 24.73 16.62
CA ARG A 148 0.45 26.18 16.46
C ARG A 148 -0.94 26.57 16.92
N ILE A 149 -1.97 25.83 16.50
CA ILE A 149 -3.36 26.08 16.92
C ILE A 149 -3.48 26.02 18.44
N GLU A 150 -2.91 24.99 19.07
CA GLU A 150 -2.97 24.80 20.53
C GLU A 150 -2.27 25.92 21.31
N ARG A 151 -1.15 26.43 20.77
CA ARG A 151 -0.44 27.60 21.30
C ARG A 151 -1.09 28.93 20.91
N ARG A 152 -2.21 28.91 20.19
CA ARG A 152 -2.94 30.09 19.67
C ARG A 152 -2.09 30.97 18.75
N GLU A 153 -1.19 30.34 18.00
CA GLU A 153 -0.47 30.97 16.91
C GLU A 153 -1.26 30.84 15.60
N GLY A 154 -1.15 31.85 14.75
CA GLY A 154 -1.67 31.80 13.39
C GLY A 154 -0.76 31.02 12.44
N ALA A 155 -1.08 31.10 11.15
CA ALA A 155 -0.25 30.55 10.08
C ALA A 155 1.21 31.05 10.17
N ALA A 156 2.16 30.19 9.81
CA ALA A 156 3.58 30.52 9.80
C ALA A 156 3.94 31.56 8.73
N LEU A 157 3.23 31.56 7.60
CA LEU A 157 3.36 32.56 6.53
C LEU A 157 1.98 33.04 6.08
N PRO A 158 1.84 34.32 5.68
CA PRO A 158 0.56 34.89 5.27
C PRO A 158 0.05 34.38 3.92
N ALA A 159 0.90 33.79 3.08
CA ALA A 159 0.55 33.22 1.78
C ALA A 159 1.58 32.15 1.38
N ASN A 160 1.21 31.30 0.42
CA ASN A 160 2.10 30.29 -0.15
C ASN A 160 3.03 30.91 -1.21
N TRP A 161 4.22 31.31 -0.77
CA TRP A 161 5.33 31.78 -1.59
C TRP A 161 6.62 31.01 -1.25
N GLY A 162 7.51 30.86 -2.22
CA GLY A 162 8.74 30.08 -2.05
C GLY A 162 9.42 29.79 -3.38
N ARG A 163 10.09 28.63 -3.48
CA ARG A 163 10.79 28.21 -4.71
C ARG A 163 9.85 27.62 -5.77
N GLY A 164 8.71 27.10 -5.36
CA GLY A 164 7.72 26.54 -6.27
C GLY A 164 6.99 27.61 -7.07
N CYS A 165 6.21 27.18 -8.05
CA CYS A 165 5.38 28.05 -8.88
C CYS A 165 4.06 27.37 -9.23
N GLU A 166 3.14 28.13 -9.82
CA GLU A 166 1.90 27.55 -10.33
C GLU A 166 2.17 26.72 -11.60
N ARG A 167 1.67 25.48 -11.59
CA ARG A 167 1.77 24.54 -12.69
C ARG A 167 0.38 24.06 -13.13
N PRO A 168 0.13 23.90 -14.44
CA PRO A 168 -1.11 23.31 -14.91
C PRO A 168 -1.19 21.82 -14.54
N ALA A 169 -2.36 21.21 -14.68
CA ALA A 169 -2.47 19.76 -14.64
C ALA A 169 -1.56 19.11 -15.70
N CYS A 170 -0.77 18.11 -15.29
CA CYS A 170 0.13 17.40 -16.18
C CYS A 170 -0.68 16.51 -17.14
N ARG A 171 -0.56 16.79 -18.44
CA ARG A 171 -1.43 16.28 -19.51
C ARG A 171 -0.94 14.91 -20.01
N ARG A 172 -1.76 14.28 -20.85
CA ARG A 172 -1.35 13.04 -21.54
C ARG A 172 -0.16 13.26 -22.48
N SER A 173 -0.09 14.43 -23.13
CA SER A 173 1.01 14.82 -24.03
C SER A 173 2.37 14.78 -23.34
N ASP A 174 2.40 15.11 -22.05
CA ASP A 174 3.62 15.21 -21.25
C ASP A 174 4.13 13.83 -20.80
N ARG A 175 3.39 12.76 -21.17
CA ARG A 175 3.60 11.38 -20.73
C ARG A 175 3.69 10.40 -21.89
N ILE A 176 3.93 10.89 -23.11
CA ILE A 176 4.07 10.04 -24.30
C ILE A 176 5.51 9.56 -24.37
N LEU A 177 5.66 8.25 -24.42
CA LEU A 177 6.91 7.55 -24.65
C LEU A 177 7.06 7.24 -26.12
N ASP A 178 8.24 7.55 -26.63
CA ASP A 178 8.71 7.15 -27.95
C ASP A 178 10.08 6.47 -27.76
N PRO A 179 10.13 5.13 -27.84
CA PRO A 179 11.38 4.39 -27.65
C PRO A 179 12.48 4.73 -28.66
N THR A 180 12.13 5.27 -29.83
CA THR A 180 13.12 5.64 -30.86
C THR A 180 13.73 7.01 -30.60
N ARG A 181 13.02 7.88 -29.85
CA ARG A 181 13.45 9.25 -29.57
C ARG A 181 13.99 9.42 -28.16
N HIS A 182 13.42 8.74 -27.17
CA HIS A 182 13.86 8.82 -25.78
C HIS A 182 14.94 7.79 -25.48
N SER A 183 15.90 8.18 -24.64
CA SER A 183 16.74 7.24 -23.89
C SER A 183 15.91 6.48 -22.85
N ALA A 184 16.41 5.34 -22.39
CA ALA A 184 15.80 4.56 -21.32
C ALA A 184 15.65 5.40 -20.03
N GLU A 185 16.59 6.30 -19.73
CA GLU A 185 16.52 7.15 -18.53
C GLU A 185 15.41 8.21 -18.63
N GLU A 186 15.28 8.88 -19.77
CA GLU A 186 14.19 9.84 -20.01
C GLU A 186 12.83 9.15 -19.93
N ALA A 187 12.70 7.99 -20.58
CA ALA A 187 11.48 7.19 -20.52
C ALA A 187 11.16 6.71 -19.09
N LEU A 188 12.16 6.26 -18.35
CA LEU A 188 12.01 5.84 -16.96
C LEU A 188 11.54 6.99 -16.06
N ARG A 189 12.04 8.22 -16.27
CA ARG A 189 11.55 9.41 -15.56
C ARG A 189 10.06 9.67 -15.83
N ILE A 190 9.65 9.62 -17.09
CA ILE A 190 8.24 9.78 -17.49
C ILE A 190 7.35 8.68 -16.89
N ILE A 191 7.81 7.43 -16.91
CA ILE A 191 7.10 6.30 -16.28
C ILE A 191 7.00 6.52 -14.77
N ARG A 192 8.10 6.87 -14.10
CA ARG A 192 8.12 7.15 -12.65
C ARG A 192 7.15 8.26 -12.26
N ALA A 193 7.08 9.35 -13.02
CA ALA A 193 6.13 10.44 -12.80
C ALA A 193 4.66 10.00 -12.96
N SER A 194 4.44 8.93 -13.73
CA SER A 194 3.12 8.42 -14.10
C SER A 194 2.72 7.13 -13.37
N ASP A 195 3.61 6.56 -12.55
CA ASP A 195 3.41 5.26 -11.92
C ASP A 195 2.67 5.36 -10.57
N GLY A 196 1.72 4.45 -10.38
CA GLY A 196 0.51 4.58 -9.57
C GLY A 196 -0.68 4.89 -10.47
N ASP A 197 -0.72 6.13 -10.99
CA ASP A 197 -1.75 6.69 -11.88
C ASP A 197 -1.17 7.98 -12.53
N PRO A 198 -1.44 8.32 -13.80
CA PRO A 198 -2.34 7.66 -14.74
C PRO A 198 -1.69 6.59 -15.63
N GLY A 199 -0.35 6.50 -15.63
CA GLY A 199 0.45 5.68 -16.55
C GLY A 199 0.97 6.46 -17.76
N ALA A 200 2.16 6.08 -18.24
CA ALA A 200 2.80 6.72 -19.39
C ALA A 200 2.32 6.07 -20.70
N THR A 201 1.95 6.85 -21.71
CA THR A 201 1.42 6.31 -22.97
C THR A 201 2.56 5.82 -23.85
N MET A 202 2.49 4.58 -24.34
CA MET A 202 3.48 4.03 -25.29
C MET A 202 2.80 3.08 -26.29
N THR A 203 3.30 3.05 -27.52
CA THR A 203 2.92 2.02 -28.50
C THR A 203 3.89 0.85 -28.41
N ILE A 204 3.36 -0.35 -28.17
CA ILE A 204 4.11 -1.61 -28.10
C ILE A 204 3.48 -2.56 -29.09
N ALA A 205 4.26 -3.10 -30.03
CA ALA A 205 3.77 -4.02 -31.07
C ALA A 205 2.50 -3.51 -31.80
N GLY A 206 2.49 -2.22 -32.14
CA GLY A 206 1.35 -1.58 -32.83
C GLY A 206 0.13 -1.27 -31.96
N GLN A 207 0.14 -1.63 -30.67
CA GLN A 207 -0.95 -1.37 -29.74
C GLN A 207 -0.56 -0.30 -28.70
N THR A 208 -1.47 0.62 -28.42
CA THR A 208 -1.25 1.66 -27.40
C THR A 208 -1.54 1.13 -26.01
N PHE A 209 -0.61 1.36 -25.08
CA PHE A 209 -0.74 1.03 -23.66
C PHE A 209 -0.38 2.22 -22.76
N LEU A 210 -0.79 2.11 -21.51
CA LEU A 210 -0.31 2.88 -20.37
C LEU A 210 0.68 2.00 -19.61
N VAL A 211 1.90 2.48 -19.43
CA VAL A 211 3.07 1.77 -18.91
C VAL A 211 3.29 2.10 -17.43
N PHE A 212 3.61 1.07 -16.65
CA PHE A 212 3.89 1.13 -15.22
C PHE A 212 5.03 0.18 -14.86
N ASP A 213 5.56 0.31 -13.64
CA ASP A 213 6.43 -0.69 -13.04
C ASP A 213 7.68 -0.97 -13.88
N ALA A 214 8.42 0.11 -14.20
CA ALA A 214 9.61 0.03 -15.03
C ALA A 214 10.90 0.16 -14.22
N GLU A 215 11.92 -0.58 -14.66
CA GLU A 215 13.30 -0.47 -14.17
C GLU A 215 14.30 -0.63 -15.31
N ARG A 216 15.56 -0.24 -15.10
CA ARG A 216 16.59 -0.34 -16.13
C ARG A 216 16.88 -1.81 -16.44
N ALA A 217 16.99 -2.15 -17.72
CA ALA A 217 17.46 -3.46 -18.18
C ALA A 217 18.94 -3.35 -18.54
N GLU A 218 19.80 -3.37 -17.51
CA GLU A 218 21.25 -3.28 -17.68
C GLU A 218 21.80 -4.48 -18.45
N GLY A 219 22.73 -4.22 -19.39
CA GLY A 219 23.36 -5.28 -20.17
C GLY A 219 22.43 -5.98 -21.18
N VAL A 220 21.22 -5.46 -21.44
CA VAL A 220 20.27 -6.03 -22.41
C VAL A 220 20.29 -5.19 -23.69
N PRO A 221 21.06 -5.57 -24.73
CA PRO A 221 21.16 -4.80 -25.98
C PRO A 221 19.98 -5.08 -26.91
N GLY A 222 19.62 -4.09 -27.72
CA GLY A 222 18.63 -4.25 -28.78
C GLY A 222 18.44 -2.97 -29.60
N PRO A 223 17.91 -3.06 -30.84
CA PRO A 223 17.54 -1.89 -31.62
C PRO A 223 16.43 -1.08 -30.95
N ALA A 224 16.51 0.25 -30.99
CA ALA A 224 15.51 1.11 -30.37
C ALA A 224 14.09 0.80 -30.88
N GLY A 225 13.13 0.66 -29.95
CA GLY A 225 11.73 0.34 -30.25
C GLY A 225 11.40 -1.14 -30.37
N THR A 226 12.37 -2.05 -30.20
CA THR A 226 12.09 -3.50 -30.25
C THR A 226 11.86 -4.10 -28.86
N LEU A 227 10.98 -5.09 -28.79
CA LEU A 227 10.90 -6.01 -27.66
C LEU A 227 12.09 -6.98 -27.75
N ILE A 228 12.92 -7.02 -26.72
CA ILE A 228 14.18 -7.78 -26.71
C ILE A 228 13.96 -9.19 -26.17
N GLY A 229 13.14 -9.31 -25.12
CA GLY A 229 12.94 -10.54 -24.39
C GLY A 229 11.94 -10.36 -23.25
N ARG A 230 11.76 -11.43 -22.48
CA ARG A 230 10.89 -11.45 -21.30
C ARG A 230 11.58 -12.12 -20.11
N SER A 231 11.19 -11.69 -18.92
CA SER A 231 11.56 -12.35 -17.67
C SER A 231 10.37 -12.37 -16.74
N ARG A 232 9.93 -13.58 -16.33
CA ARG A 232 8.66 -13.84 -15.63
C ARG A 232 7.47 -13.14 -16.28
N HIS A 233 7.11 -11.96 -15.79
CA HIS A 233 5.96 -11.15 -16.16
C HIS A 233 6.35 -9.82 -16.84
N ALA A 234 7.64 -9.49 -16.86
CA ALA A 234 8.17 -8.26 -17.40
C ALA A 234 8.68 -8.44 -18.83
N LEU A 235 8.63 -7.35 -19.59
CA LEU A 235 9.15 -7.24 -20.96
C LEU A 235 10.39 -6.36 -20.97
N ALA A 236 11.42 -6.75 -21.70
CA ALA A 236 12.54 -5.87 -22.02
C ALA A 236 12.23 -5.12 -23.32
N MET A 237 12.29 -3.79 -23.28
CA MET A 237 12.15 -2.92 -24.45
C MET A 237 13.41 -2.07 -24.62
N ALA A 238 13.98 -2.07 -25.82
CA ALA A 238 15.09 -1.19 -26.18
C ALA A 238 14.58 0.23 -26.46
N PHE A 239 15.33 1.21 -25.96
CA PHE A 239 15.15 2.63 -26.22
C PHE A 239 16.32 3.14 -27.09
N ARG A 240 16.32 4.43 -27.44
CA ARG A 240 17.40 5.06 -28.22
C ARG A 240 18.78 4.74 -27.63
N GLU A 241 18.84 4.80 -26.29
CA GLU A 241 20.00 4.46 -25.48
C GLU A 241 19.53 3.64 -24.28
N GLY A 242 20.05 2.42 -24.13
CA GLY A 242 19.68 1.49 -23.07
C GLY A 242 18.34 0.79 -23.28
N ALA A 243 17.90 0.05 -22.27
CA ALA A 243 16.65 -0.71 -22.29
C ALA A 243 15.94 -0.62 -20.93
N LEU A 244 14.63 -0.87 -20.93
CA LEU A 244 13.81 -0.94 -19.72
C LEU A 244 13.11 -2.29 -19.62
N TRP A 245 13.07 -2.82 -18.39
CA TRP A 245 12.09 -3.80 -17.98
C TRP A 245 10.77 -3.09 -17.71
N ILE A 246 9.67 -3.63 -18.23
CA ILE A 246 8.30 -3.14 -18.03
C ILE A 246 7.47 -4.25 -17.42
N GLY A 247 7.07 -4.10 -16.15
CA GLY A 247 6.33 -5.10 -15.41
C GLY A 247 4.82 -5.09 -15.69
N HIS A 248 4.23 -3.91 -15.88
CA HIS A 248 2.77 -3.76 -15.92
C HIS A 248 2.29 -2.82 -17.04
N LEU A 249 1.17 -3.19 -17.66
CA LEU A 249 0.48 -2.42 -18.68
C LEU A 249 -0.99 -2.23 -18.33
N ARG A 250 -1.62 -1.23 -18.94
CA ARG A 250 -3.08 -1.04 -18.98
C ARG A 250 -3.47 -0.54 -20.36
N ARG A 251 -4.58 -0.97 -20.94
CA ARG A 251 -5.08 -0.37 -22.19
C ARG A 251 -5.54 1.08 -21.93
N PRO A 252 -5.55 1.99 -22.91
CA PRO A 252 -6.02 3.37 -22.71
C PRO A 252 -7.55 3.45 -22.69
N ASP A 253 -8.20 2.53 -21.99
CA ASP A 253 -9.65 2.49 -21.76
C ASP A 253 -9.95 2.60 -20.26
N SER A 254 -11.00 3.33 -19.91
CA SER A 254 -11.38 3.65 -18.53
C SER A 254 -11.70 2.42 -17.67
N ARG A 255 -12.16 1.32 -18.27
CA ARG A 255 -12.51 0.07 -17.58
C ARG A 255 -11.41 -0.97 -17.65
N SER A 256 -10.34 -0.74 -18.40
CA SER A 256 -9.27 -1.71 -18.55
C SER A 256 -8.45 -1.88 -17.26
N LEU A 257 -7.98 -3.11 -17.06
CA LEU A 257 -7.22 -3.51 -15.89
C LEU A 257 -5.73 -3.20 -16.07
N LYS A 258 -5.09 -2.75 -14.99
CA LYS A 258 -3.63 -2.79 -14.90
C LYS A 258 -3.22 -4.23 -14.58
N LEU A 259 -2.50 -4.87 -15.49
CA LEU A 259 -2.10 -6.27 -15.41
C LEU A 259 -0.61 -6.45 -15.75
N PRO A 260 -0.01 -7.58 -15.38
CA PRO A 260 1.31 -7.97 -15.87
C PRO A 260 1.43 -7.82 -17.40
N ALA A 261 2.54 -7.23 -17.86
CA ALA A 261 2.69 -6.81 -19.26
C ALA A 261 2.47 -7.97 -20.24
N LEU A 262 3.04 -9.15 -19.95
CA LEU A 262 2.87 -10.35 -20.79
C LEU A 262 1.41 -10.80 -20.94
N ARG A 263 0.57 -10.61 -19.92
CA ARG A 263 -0.85 -11.03 -19.99
C ARG A 263 -1.64 -10.18 -20.98
N LEU A 264 -1.25 -8.92 -21.21
CA LEU A 264 -1.95 -8.02 -22.13
C LEU A 264 -1.44 -8.10 -23.58
N LEU A 265 -0.17 -8.46 -23.78
CA LEU A 265 0.39 -8.70 -25.12
C LEU A 265 0.09 -10.10 -25.68
N GLY A 266 -0.16 -11.09 -24.83
CA GLY A 266 -0.58 -12.42 -25.26
C GLY A 266 0.45 -13.13 -26.14
N ALA A 267 0.04 -13.55 -27.35
CA ALA A 267 0.87 -14.34 -28.25
C ALA A 267 2.17 -13.62 -28.67
N GLU A 268 2.10 -12.31 -28.95
CA GLU A 268 3.26 -11.47 -29.31
C GLU A 268 4.35 -11.47 -28.23
N ALA A 269 3.94 -11.62 -26.96
CA ALA A 269 4.83 -11.72 -25.81
C ALA A 269 5.37 -13.16 -25.60
N SER A 270 4.64 -14.17 -26.04
CA SER A 270 4.97 -15.58 -25.76
C SER A 270 6.19 -16.06 -26.56
N ASP A 271 6.36 -15.52 -27.77
CA ASP A 271 7.45 -15.83 -28.70
C ASP A 271 8.76 -15.10 -28.34
N LEU A 272 8.74 -14.17 -27.38
CA LEU A 272 9.94 -13.48 -26.92
C LEU A 272 10.87 -14.44 -26.18
N PRO A 273 12.20 -14.33 -26.39
CA PRO A 273 13.17 -15.14 -25.68
C PRO A 273 13.10 -14.86 -24.18
N ILE A 274 13.23 -15.93 -23.39
CA ILE A 274 13.38 -15.80 -21.94
C ILE A 274 14.83 -15.41 -21.67
N ILE A 275 15.05 -14.25 -21.06
CA ILE A 275 16.37 -13.76 -20.68
C ILE A 275 16.40 -13.48 -19.18
N GLU A 276 17.61 -13.42 -18.60
CA GLU A 276 17.79 -13.05 -17.20
C GLU A 276 17.28 -11.63 -16.97
N GLY A 277 16.58 -11.41 -15.84
CA GLY A 277 15.88 -10.16 -15.59
C GLY A 277 15.48 -10.02 -14.12
N PRO A 278 14.47 -9.18 -13.82
CA PRO A 278 14.12 -8.83 -12.45
C PRO A 278 13.64 -10.03 -11.65
N GLU A 279 14.44 -10.45 -10.68
CA GLU A 279 14.05 -11.50 -9.74
C GLU A 279 13.16 -10.91 -8.62
N PRO A 280 11.93 -11.42 -8.45
CA PRO A 280 11.00 -10.94 -7.42
C PRO A 280 11.38 -11.39 -6.02
N CYS A 281 12.31 -12.35 -5.90
CA CYS A 281 12.77 -12.91 -4.64
C CYS A 281 14.29 -13.06 -4.72
N ARG A 282 15.03 -12.49 -3.77
CA ARG A 282 16.49 -12.57 -3.71
C ARG A 282 16.91 -13.06 -2.34
N TYR A 283 17.73 -14.11 -2.31
CA TYR A 283 18.30 -14.65 -1.09
C TYR A 283 19.75 -14.21 -0.95
N ARG A 284 20.14 -13.76 0.24
CA ARG A 284 21.54 -13.57 0.63
C ARG A 284 21.76 -14.02 2.06
N GLU A 285 23.02 -14.28 2.41
CA GLU A 285 23.43 -14.62 3.77
C GLU A 285 24.31 -13.51 4.33
N GLU A 286 24.04 -13.11 5.56
CA GLU A 286 24.80 -12.06 6.23
C GLU A 286 24.79 -12.27 7.73
N ASN A 287 25.96 -12.25 8.38
CA ASN A 287 26.09 -12.35 9.85
C ASN A 287 25.30 -13.50 10.51
N GLY A 288 25.27 -14.68 9.85
CA GLY A 288 24.56 -15.86 10.35
C GLY A 288 23.03 -15.84 10.12
N VAL A 289 22.53 -14.90 9.31
CA VAL A 289 21.11 -14.74 8.96
C VAL A 289 20.90 -15.00 7.48
N GLY A 290 19.88 -15.78 7.14
CA GLY A 290 19.36 -15.85 5.78
C GLY A 290 18.37 -14.72 5.54
N LEU A 291 18.64 -13.85 4.56
CA LEU A 291 17.77 -12.74 4.19
C LEU A 291 17.10 -13.06 2.85
N LEU A 292 15.79 -13.25 2.86
CA LEU A 292 14.97 -13.45 1.67
C LEU A 292 14.13 -12.20 1.41
N GLU A 293 14.61 -11.36 0.50
CA GLU A 293 13.88 -10.20 0.02
C GLU A 293 12.84 -10.63 -1.00
N PHE A 294 11.66 -10.01 -0.97
CA PHE A 294 10.67 -10.19 -2.02
C PHE A 294 9.93 -8.90 -2.37
N ARG A 295 9.58 -8.76 -3.66
CA ARG A 295 8.88 -7.62 -4.24
C ARG A 295 7.81 -8.08 -5.21
N PHE A 296 6.58 -7.70 -4.93
CA PHE A 296 5.43 -7.88 -5.83
C PHE A 296 4.74 -6.54 -6.03
N HIS A 297 4.37 -6.21 -7.28
CA HIS A 297 3.79 -4.92 -7.60
C HIS A 297 2.53 -4.63 -6.77
N ASN A 298 2.50 -3.48 -6.08
CA ASN A 298 1.46 -3.09 -5.11
C ASN A 298 1.23 -4.11 -3.97
N GLY A 299 2.14 -5.06 -3.72
CA GLY A 299 1.95 -6.14 -2.76
C GLY A 299 0.81 -7.11 -3.12
N ALA A 300 0.28 -7.06 -4.35
CA ALA A 300 -0.76 -7.97 -4.81
C ALA A 300 -0.12 -9.27 -5.30
N MET A 301 -0.51 -10.42 -4.73
CA MET A 301 0.18 -11.69 -4.95
C MET A 301 -0.68 -12.64 -5.77
N SER A 302 -0.29 -12.88 -7.02
CA SER A 302 -0.95 -13.87 -7.87
C SER A 302 -0.70 -15.29 -7.37
N SER A 303 -1.41 -16.27 -7.92
CA SER A 303 -1.12 -17.69 -7.69
C SER A 303 0.36 -18.00 -8.00
N GLU A 304 0.89 -17.49 -9.12
CA GLU A 304 2.28 -17.69 -9.52
C GLU A 304 3.29 -16.97 -8.62
N ASP A 305 2.95 -15.79 -8.08
CA ASP A 305 3.79 -15.06 -7.14
C ASP A 305 3.87 -15.77 -5.78
N CYS A 306 2.75 -16.29 -5.28
CA CYS A 306 2.73 -17.09 -4.05
C CYS A 306 3.63 -18.32 -4.18
N ASP A 307 3.52 -19.04 -5.31
CA ASP A 307 4.39 -20.18 -5.61
C ASP A 307 5.86 -19.79 -5.78
N THR A 308 6.13 -18.62 -6.34
CA THR A 308 7.50 -18.11 -6.52
C THR A 308 8.15 -17.85 -5.16
N LEU A 309 7.47 -17.13 -4.26
CA LEU A 309 7.97 -16.89 -2.91
C LEU A 309 8.09 -18.18 -2.11
N ARG A 310 7.11 -19.09 -2.22
CA ARG A 310 7.17 -20.41 -1.55
C ARG A 310 8.40 -21.19 -1.97
N LYS A 311 8.68 -21.28 -3.28
CA LYS A 311 9.88 -21.95 -3.80
C LYS A 311 11.16 -21.26 -3.34
N ALA A 312 11.17 -19.93 -3.24
CA ALA A 312 12.32 -19.19 -2.73
C ALA A 312 12.57 -19.48 -1.24
N ILE A 313 11.51 -19.60 -0.43
CA ILE A 313 11.59 -20.04 0.97
C ILE A 313 12.13 -21.47 1.04
N THR A 314 11.58 -22.41 0.26
CA THR A 314 12.09 -23.79 0.23
C THR A 314 13.59 -23.85 -0.11
N ARG A 315 14.05 -23.03 -1.06
CA ARG A 315 15.48 -22.92 -1.39
C ARG A 315 16.28 -22.32 -0.24
N ALA A 316 15.81 -21.24 0.39
CA ALA A 316 16.46 -20.65 1.55
C ALA A 316 16.58 -21.64 2.72
N LYS A 317 15.58 -22.51 2.92
CA LYS A 317 15.60 -23.58 3.94
C LYS A 317 16.63 -24.68 3.67
N ALA A 318 17.18 -24.79 2.45
CA ALA A 318 18.30 -25.69 2.19
C ALA A 318 19.60 -25.22 2.88
N HIS A 319 19.66 -23.95 3.28
CA HIS A 319 20.77 -23.39 4.03
C HIS A 319 20.55 -23.60 5.54
N SER A 320 21.63 -23.95 6.24
CA SER A 320 21.59 -24.32 7.68
C SER A 320 21.75 -23.12 8.61
N LEU A 321 21.15 -21.98 8.26
CA LEU A 321 21.15 -20.79 9.12
C LEU A 321 19.98 -20.81 10.11
N PRO A 322 20.21 -20.41 11.38
CA PRO A 322 19.22 -20.52 12.46
C PRO A 322 18.17 -19.40 12.46
N VAL A 323 18.33 -18.39 11.60
CA VAL A 323 17.38 -17.27 11.41
C VAL A 323 17.16 -17.06 9.91
N LEU A 324 15.89 -16.96 9.51
CA LEU A 324 15.45 -16.54 8.18
C LEU A 324 14.59 -15.28 8.30
N VAL A 325 15.00 -14.20 7.65
CA VAL A 325 14.19 -12.98 7.54
C VAL A 325 13.49 -12.98 6.19
N LEU A 326 12.17 -12.87 6.21
CA LEU A 326 11.37 -12.54 5.06
C LEU A 326 11.22 -11.03 5.02
N GLN A 327 11.80 -10.39 4.00
CA GLN A 327 11.84 -8.93 3.88
C GLN A 327 10.99 -8.47 2.70
N GLY A 328 9.84 -7.88 2.99
CA GLY A 328 9.03 -7.21 1.98
C GLY A 328 9.67 -5.89 1.55
N ASP A 329 9.24 -5.33 0.42
CA ASP A 329 9.74 -4.04 0.00
C ASP A 329 9.24 -2.89 0.90
N ALA A 330 9.94 -1.74 0.83
CA ALA A 330 9.64 -0.59 1.67
C ALA A 330 8.26 0.04 1.39
N ASP A 331 7.71 -0.12 0.18
CA ASP A 331 6.39 0.40 -0.19
C ASP A 331 5.28 -0.51 0.37
N ARG A 332 5.44 -1.84 0.27
CA ARG A 332 4.44 -2.88 0.56
C ARG A 332 5.08 -4.17 1.04
N TRP A 333 4.54 -4.70 2.15
CA TRP A 333 4.72 -6.08 2.54
C TRP A 333 3.87 -7.02 1.67
N SER A 334 2.54 -6.97 1.83
CA SER A 334 1.58 -7.75 1.04
C SER A 334 0.17 -7.22 1.28
N ASN A 335 -0.66 -7.22 0.23
CA ASN A 335 -2.09 -6.92 0.28
C ASN A 335 -2.95 -8.18 0.02
N GLY A 336 -2.35 -9.37 0.05
CA GLY A 336 -3.03 -10.64 -0.20
C GLY A 336 -3.17 -10.97 -1.69
N ILE A 337 -4.23 -11.70 -2.03
CA ILE A 337 -4.51 -12.22 -3.38
C ILE A 337 -4.58 -11.13 -4.45
N HIS A 338 -4.21 -11.46 -5.69
CA HIS A 338 -4.12 -10.48 -6.77
C HIS A 338 -5.46 -10.23 -7.47
N LEU A 339 -6.25 -9.33 -6.90
CA LEU A 339 -7.60 -8.98 -7.39
C LEU A 339 -7.65 -8.55 -8.87
N GLY A 340 -6.60 -7.94 -9.42
CA GLY A 340 -6.54 -7.57 -10.84
C GLY A 340 -6.51 -8.79 -11.78
N ILE A 341 -5.64 -9.77 -11.51
CA ILE A 341 -5.58 -11.03 -12.26
C ILE A 341 -6.86 -11.83 -12.08
N ILE A 342 -7.41 -11.86 -10.86
CA ILE A 342 -8.71 -12.48 -10.58
C ILE A 342 -9.82 -11.87 -11.42
N GLU A 343 -9.91 -10.54 -11.49
CA GLU A 343 -10.94 -9.84 -12.28
C GLU A 343 -10.72 -10.02 -13.78
N GLY A 344 -9.47 -10.15 -14.23
CA GLY A 344 -9.13 -10.40 -15.63
C GLY A 344 -9.25 -11.86 -16.08
N ALA A 345 -9.58 -12.80 -15.20
CA ALA A 345 -9.70 -14.21 -15.52
C ALA A 345 -11.08 -14.57 -16.10
N ASN A 346 -11.14 -15.64 -16.91
CA ASN A 346 -12.40 -16.15 -17.47
C ASN A 346 -13.44 -16.50 -16.38
N SER A 347 -12.96 -17.01 -15.25
CA SER A 347 -13.76 -17.28 -14.07
C SER A 347 -13.05 -16.68 -12.86
N ALA A 348 -13.56 -15.54 -12.39
CA ALA A 348 -12.99 -14.87 -11.25
C ALA A 348 -13.16 -15.69 -9.95
N ALA A 349 -14.19 -16.53 -9.85
CA ALA A 349 -14.33 -17.45 -8.73
C ALA A 349 -13.21 -18.51 -8.72
N ASP A 350 -12.91 -19.12 -9.88
CA ASP A 350 -11.86 -20.13 -10.00
C ASP A 350 -10.45 -19.57 -9.82
N GLU A 351 -10.17 -18.37 -10.34
CA GLU A 351 -8.89 -17.69 -10.05
C GLU A 351 -8.80 -17.30 -8.58
N SER A 352 -9.90 -16.86 -7.93
CA SER A 352 -9.89 -16.59 -6.48
C SER A 352 -9.59 -17.86 -5.67
N TRP A 353 -10.18 -18.99 -6.06
CA TRP A 353 -9.96 -20.28 -5.43
C TRP A 353 -8.53 -20.77 -5.60
N ARG A 354 -7.96 -20.65 -6.81
CA ARG A 354 -6.54 -20.96 -7.07
C ARG A 354 -5.62 -20.07 -6.25
N ASN A 355 -5.86 -18.76 -6.24
CA ASN A 355 -4.98 -17.81 -5.58
C ASN A 355 -4.99 -17.96 -4.05
N ILE A 356 -6.16 -18.20 -3.42
CA ILE A 356 -6.20 -18.43 -1.96
C ILE A 356 -5.52 -19.74 -1.57
N ASN A 357 -5.60 -20.78 -2.41
CA ASN A 357 -4.89 -22.04 -2.14
C ASN A 357 -3.38 -21.86 -2.26
N ALA A 358 -2.90 -21.15 -3.28
CA ALA A 358 -1.48 -20.83 -3.43
C ALA A 358 -0.96 -19.97 -2.27
N MET A 359 -1.75 -18.99 -1.81
CA MET A 359 -1.43 -18.20 -0.61
C MET A 359 -1.36 -19.08 0.64
N ASN A 360 -2.30 -20.01 0.82
CA ASN A 360 -2.24 -20.97 1.93
C ASN A 360 -1.04 -21.91 1.83
N ASP A 361 -0.65 -22.36 0.64
CA ASP A 361 0.55 -23.18 0.47
C ASP A 361 1.81 -22.41 0.86
N LEU A 362 1.89 -21.14 0.50
CA LEU A 362 2.96 -20.23 0.93
C LEU A 362 2.97 -20.05 2.45
N VAL A 363 1.84 -19.72 3.06
CA VAL A 363 1.75 -19.49 4.50
C VAL A 363 2.13 -20.77 5.27
N ARG A 364 1.66 -21.92 4.81
CA ARG A 364 1.99 -23.22 5.40
C ARG A 364 3.50 -23.49 5.39
N GLU A 365 4.18 -23.20 4.27
CA GLU A 365 5.63 -23.37 4.14
C GLU A 365 6.40 -22.59 5.23
N ILE A 366 5.90 -21.40 5.59
CA ILE A 366 6.48 -20.58 6.66
C ILE A 366 6.20 -21.20 8.03
N ILE A 367 4.95 -21.60 8.32
CA ILE A 367 4.57 -22.21 9.60
C ILE A 367 5.37 -23.50 9.86
N GLU A 368 5.55 -24.33 8.84
CA GLU A 368 6.24 -25.62 8.94
C GLU A 368 7.78 -25.48 8.95
N THR A 369 8.32 -24.27 8.93
CA THR A 369 9.75 -24.03 9.09
C THR A 369 10.12 -24.10 10.58
N ASP A 370 10.37 -25.28 11.15
CA ASP A 370 10.52 -25.48 12.60
C ASP A 370 11.97 -25.66 13.10
N ASP A 371 12.94 -25.58 12.20
CA ASP A 371 14.39 -25.76 12.41
C ASP A 371 15.16 -24.44 12.54
N ARG A 372 14.47 -23.32 12.32
CA ARG A 372 14.99 -21.96 12.45
C ARG A 372 13.90 -21.00 12.92
N LEU A 373 14.30 -19.84 13.42
CA LEU A 373 13.36 -18.74 13.62
C LEU A 373 13.12 -18.00 12.30
N VAL A 374 11.87 -17.65 12.04
CA VAL A 374 11.45 -16.84 10.91
C VAL A 374 11.03 -15.47 11.39
N VAL A 375 11.54 -14.41 10.77
CA VAL A 375 11.15 -13.02 11.03
C VAL A 375 10.44 -12.45 9.82
N ALA A 376 9.24 -11.92 9.98
CA ALA A 376 8.58 -11.09 8.96
C ALA A 376 8.98 -9.62 9.17
N ALA A 377 9.82 -9.09 8.29
CA ALA A 377 10.16 -7.68 8.24
C ALA A 377 9.13 -6.92 7.40
N VAL A 378 8.10 -6.39 8.07
CA VAL A 378 7.00 -5.63 7.48
C VAL A 378 7.44 -4.17 7.36
N LEU A 379 8.14 -3.87 6.25
CA LEU A 379 8.70 -2.55 5.97
C LEU A 379 7.73 -1.61 5.24
N GLY A 380 6.68 -2.16 4.62
CA GLY A 380 5.63 -1.43 3.93
C GLY A 380 4.23 -1.84 4.38
N ASN A 381 3.22 -1.07 3.97
CA ASN A 381 1.83 -1.33 4.37
C ASN A 381 1.37 -2.73 3.97
N ALA A 382 0.53 -3.32 4.83
CA ALA A 382 -0.09 -4.61 4.60
C ALA A 382 -1.61 -4.56 4.74
N GLY A 383 -2.31 -5.39 3.99
CA GLY A 383 -3.77 -5.45 4.03
C GLY A 383 -4.30 -6.86 3.79
N ALA A 384 -5.49 -7.12 4.32
CA ALA A 384 -6.21 -8.38 4.15
C ALA A 384 -5.28 -9.59 4.46
N GLY A 385 -5.22 -10.58 3.55
CA GLY A 385 -4.38 -11.78 3.69
C GLY A 385 -2.90 -11.49 3.87
N GLY A 386 -2.41 -10.34 3.38
CA GLY A 386 -1.03 -9.94 3.58
C GLY A 386 -0.67 -9.66 5.04
N VAL A 387 -1.62 -9.23 5.88
CA VAL A 387 -1.38 -9.12 7.32
C VAL A 387 -1.26 -10.50 7.95
N PHE A 388 -2.15 -11.43 7.59
CA PHE A 388 -2.11 -12.79 8.14
C PHE A 388 -0.90 -13.59 7.66
N LEU A 389 -0.40 -13.31 6.45
CA LEU A 389 0.88 -13.83 5.96
C LEU A 389 2.05 -13.47 6.89
N SER A 390 2.11 -12.25 7.46
CA SER A 390 3.21 -11.91 8.38
C SER A 390 3.13 -12.69 9.68
N LEU A 391 1.92 -13.03 10.13
CA LEU A 391 1.71 -13.79 11.38
C LEU A 391 2.18 -15.24 11.29
N ALA A 392 2.55 -15.74 10.10
CA ALA A 392 3.13 -17.05 9.90
C ALA A 392 4.58 -17.13 10.42
N ALA A 393 5.31 -16.02 10.42
CA ALA A 393 6.67 -15.92 10.96
C ALA A 393 6.66 -15.90 12.50
N ASP A 394 7.71 -16.32 13.19
CA ASP A 394 7.75 -16.30 14.66
C ASP A 394 7.68 -14.88 15.22
N GLU A 395 8.46 -13.98 14.61
CA GLU A 395 8.52 -12.56 14.97
C GLU A 395 8.03 -11.69 13.81
N VAL A 396 7.35 -10.59 14.15
CA VAL A 396 6.86 -9.61 13.18
C VAL A 396 7.44 -8.25 13.54
N TRP A 397 8.40 -7.80 12.72
CA TRP A 397 9.11 -6.54 12.93
C TRP A 397 8.56 -5.50 11.98
N MET A 398 8.06 -4.40 12.52
CA MET A 398 7.33 -3.40 11.76
C MET A 398 8.06 -2.06 11.75
N ARG A 399 8.21 -1.49 10.56
CA ARG A 399 8.70 -0.11 10.41
C ARG A 399 7.70 0.89 10.95
N GLU A 400 8.16 1.86 11.75
CA GLU A 400 7.29 2.95 12.25
C GLU A 400 6.57 3.64 11.08
N GLY A 401 5.27 3.86 11.24
CA GLY A 401 4.43 4.48 10.23
C GLY A 401 3.81 3.54 9.20
N VAL A 402 4.11 2.23 9.26
CA VAL A 402 3.37 1.20 8.53
C VAL A 402 1.92 1.16 9.02
N ILE A 403 1.01 1.01 8.06
CA ILE A 403 -0.43 0.82 8.30
C ILE A 403 -0.85 -0.59 7.90
N LEU A 404 -1.53 -1.26 8.83
CA LEU A 404 -2.18 -2.55 8.62
C LEU A 404 -3.67 -2.36 8.38
N ASN A 405 -4.25 -3.15 7.47
CA ASN A 405 -5.69 -3.34 7.37
C ASN A 405 -6.02 -4.83 7.61
N PRO A 406 -6.05 -5.29 8.88
CA PRO A 406 -6.14 -6.71 9.26
C PRO A 406 -7.57 -7.27 9.14
N HIS A 407 -8.27 -6.93 8.06
CA HIS A 407 -9.68 -7.28 7.87
C HIS A 407 -10.06 -7.43 6.40
N TYR A 408 -11.19 -8.10 6.19
CA TYR A 408 -11.77 -8.35 4.87
C TYR A 408 -13.10 -7.61 4.63
N LYS A 409 -13.50 -6.73 5.55
CA LYS A 409 -14.82 -6.08 5.56
C LYS A 409 -15.11 -5.29 4.29
N ASP A 410 -14.12 -4.60 3.74
CA ASP A 410 -14.27 -3.85 2.49
C ASP A 410 -14.21 -4.71 1.23
N MET A 411 -13.88 -6.00 1.36
CA MET A 411 -13.81 -6.97 0.27
C MET A 411 -14.98 -7.96 0.33
N GLY A 412 -16.19 -7.45 0.57
CA GLY A 412 -17.40 -8.28 0.64
C GLY A 412 -17.42 -9.24 1.82
N ASN A 413 -16.74 -8.88 2.91
CA ASN A 413 -16.64 -9.67 4.14
C ASN A 413 -16.18 -11.12 3.88
N LEU A 414 -15.11 -11.28 3.08
CA LEU A 414 -14.42 -12.57 2.99
C LEU A 414 -14.12 -13.09 4.40
N TYR A 415 -14.23 -14.41 4.56
CA TYR A 415 -13.88 -15.01 5.85
C TYR A 415 -12.38 -14.86 6.18
N GLY A 416 -11.53 -14.87 5.14
CA GLY A 416 -10.08 -15.00 5.27
C GLY A 416 -9.65 -16.47 5.40
N SER A 417 -8.42 -16.77 5.00
CA SER A 417 -7.80 -18.07 5.27
C SER A 417 -6.41 -17.82 5.84
N GLU A 418 -5.32 -18.11 5.13
CA GLU A 418 -3.96 -17.83 5.60
C GLU A 418 -3.70 -18.39 7.01
N TYR A 419 -4.41 -19.46 7.40
CA TYR A 419 -4.39 -20.05 8.73
C TYR A 419 -4.64 -19.03 9.85
N TRP A 420 -5.40 -17.95 9.58
CA TRP A 420 -5.64 -16.90 10.57
C TRP A 420 -6.33 -17.46 11.81
N THR A 421 -7.16 -18.50 11.67
CA THR A 421 -7.84 -19.15 12.80
C THR A 421 -6.91 -19.98 13.70
N TYR A 422 -5.72 -20.33 13.20
CA TYR A 422 -4.63 -20.91 13.99
C TYR A 422 -3.68 -19.81 14.51
N LEU A 423 -3.24 -18.91 13.63
CA LEU A 423 -2.17 -17.95 13.91
C LEU A 423 -2.59 -16.79 14.80
N LEU A 424 -3.76 -16.19 14.55
CA LEU A 424 -4.16 -14.97 15.24
C LEU A 424 -4.55 -15.26 16.71
N PRO A 425 -5.43 -16.23 17.02
CA PRO A 425 -5.76 -16.55 18.42
C PRO A 425 -4.53 -16.96 19.24
N ALA A 426 -3.59 -17.69 18.64
CA ALA A 426 -2.35 -18.09 19.32
C ALA A 426 -1.47 -16.88 19.74
N ARG A 427 -1.57 -15.75 19.02
CA ARG A 427 -0.81 -14.52 19.34
C ARG A 427 -1.53 -13.61 20.31
N VAL A 428 -2.82 -13.42 20.12
CA VAL A 428 -3.55 -12.32 20.78
C VAL A 428 -4.69 -12.81 21.68
N GLY A 429 -4.99 -14.10 21.68
CA GLY A 429 -6.18 -14.67 22.31
C GLY A 429 -7.46 -14.47 21.50
N GLU A 430 -8.47 -15.29 21.76
CA GLU A 430 -9.74 -15.33 21.02
C GLU A 430 -10.47 -13.98 20.95
N ASP A 431 -10.59 -13.28 22.08
CA ASP A 431 -11.36 -12.03 22.13
C ASP A 431 -10.70 -10.90 21.33
N ARG A 432 -9.37 -10.77 21.44
CA ARG A 432 -8.63 -9.80 20.65
C ARG A 432 -8.61 -10.20 19.18
N ALA A 433 -8.54 -11.50 18.85
CA ALA A 433 -8.60 -11.98 17.48
C ALA A 433 -9.92 -11.58 16.80
N ARG A 434 -11.04 -11.69 17.54
CA ARG A 434 -12.34 -11.19 17.09
C ARG A 434 -12.34 -9.67 16.94
N ARG A 435 -11.81 -8.92 17.92
CA ARG A 435 -11.72 -7.46 17.82
C ARG A 435 -10.94 -7.01 16.57
N VAL A 436 -9.79 -7.62 16.32
CA VAL A 436 -8.92 -7.32 15.15
C VAL A 436 -9.66 -7.57 13.83
N THR A 437 -10.25 -8.75 13.68
CA THR A 437 -10.91 -9.14 12.41
C THR A 437 -12.24 -8.43 12.17
N GLN A 438 -12.87 -7.88 13.21
CA GLN A 438 -14.10 -7.09 13.11
C GLN A 438 -13.84 -5.59 12.97
N ALA A 439 -12.70 -5.08 13.44
CA ALA A 439 -12.30 -3.70 13.26
C ALA A 439 -12.14 -3.40 11.76
N ARG A 440 -13.00 -2.53 11.21
CA ARG A 440 -12.99 -2.06 9.81
C ARG A 440 -12.16 -0.77 9.67
N LEU A 441 -11.08 -0.66 10.44
CA LEU A 441 -10.25 0.54 10.50
C LEU A 441 -8.78 0.19 10.32
N PRO A 442 -7.98 1.12 9.77
CA PRO A 442 -6.54 0.98 9.69
C PRO A 442 -5.94 0.92 11.10
N MET A 443 -4.92 0.10 11.25
CA MET A 443 -4.19 -0.15 12.49
C MET A 443 -2.74 0.32 12.34
N GLY A 444 -2.27 1.08 13.32
CA GLY A 444 -0.87 1.54 13.40
C GLY A 444 0.05 0.55 14.11
N VAL A 445 1.35 0.87 14.14
CA VAL A 445 2.38 0.04 14.77
C VAL A 445 2.16 -0.12 16.27
N ASP A 446 1.73 0.93 16.98
CA ASP A 446 1.51 0.85 18.44
C ASP A 446 0.36 -0.09 18.79
N GLU A 447 -0.77 0.04 18.09
CA GLU A 447 -1.91 -0.85 18.29
C GLU A 447 -1.55 -2.29 17.91
N ALA A 448 -0.76 -2.48 16.84
CA ALA A 448 -0.27 -3.80 16.48
C ALA A 448 0.63 -4.42 17.56
N LEU A 449 1.50 -3.64 18.21
CA LEU A 449 2.33 -4.08 19.34
C LEU A 449 1.48 -4.36 20.59
N GLU A 450 0.54 -3.48 20.93
CA GLU A 450 -0.35 -3.63 22.08
C GLU A 450 -1.22 -4.89 21.99
N LEU A 451 -1.73 -5.16 20.79
CA LEU A 451 -2.56 -6.34 20.54
C LEU A 451 -1.75 -7.62 20.39
N GLY A 452 -0.46 -7.55 20.01
CA GLY A 452 0.42 -8.70 19.80
C GLY A 452 0.55 -9.17 18.34
N LEU A 453 0.14 -8.34 17.37
CA LEU A 453 0.34 -8.57 15.94
C LEU A 453 1.77 -8.24 15.50
N ALA A 454 2.46 -7.37 16.24
CA ALA A 454 3.86 -7.02 16.05
C ALA A 454 4.66 -7.41 17.30
N THR A 455 5.92 -7.78 17.13
CA THR A 455 6.85 -8.11 18.22
C THR A 455 7.97 -7.09 18.39
N ARG A 456 8.27 -6.30 17.35
CA ARG A 456 9.31 -5.27 17.38
C ARG A 456 8.95 -4.08 16.49
N ARG A 457 9.30 -2.88 16.95
CA ARG A 457 9.30 -1.65 16.15
C ARG A 457 10.67 -1.41 15.55
N LEU A 458 10.70 -1.05 14.27
CA LEU A 458 11.87 -0.55 13.55
C LEU A 458 11.72 0.98 13.32
N PRO A 459 12.81 1.74 13.17
CA PRO A 459 12.78 3.17 12.86
C PRO A 459 11.96 3.51 11.62
N GLY A 460 11.32 4.69 11.54
CA GLY A 460 10.41 5.01 10.42
C GLY A 460 11.10 5.31 9.07
N ASN A 461 12.31 5.86 9.11
CA ASN A 461 13.14 6.09 7.93
C ASN A 461 13.57 4.75 7.31
N VAL A 462 13.53 4.63 5.97
CA VAL A 462 13.81 3.36 5.27
C VAL A 462 15.22 2.85 5.55
N GLU A 463 16.24 3.68 5.36
CA GLU A 463 17.64 3.28 5.55
C GLU A 463 17.93 2.92 7.01
N SER A 464 17.38 3.69 7.95
CA SER A 464 17.50 3.38 9.39
C SER A 464 16.78 2.08 9.77
N ALA A 465 15.64 1.78 9.13
CA ALA A 465 14.91 0.54 9.34
C ALA A 465 15.69 -0.67 8.81
N ASP A 466 16.29 -0.56 7.63
CA ASP A 466 17.10 -1.61 7.03
C ASP A 466 18.35 -1.90 7.87
N TRP A 467 19.03 -0.86 8.35
CA TRP A 467 20.17 -1.02 9.25
C TRP A 467 19.79 -1.69 10.56
N GLU A 468 18.71 -1.23 11.20
CA GLU A 468 18.24 -1.80 12.46
C GLU A 468 17.74 -3.24 12.28
N LEU A 469 17.10 -3.56 11.16
CA LEU A 469 16.70 -4.91 10.80
C LEU A 469 17.91 -5.85 10.75
N LEU A 470 18.96 -5.47 10.03
CA LEU A 470 20.18 -6.29 9.90
C LEU A 470 20.87 -6.46 11.25
N ARG A 471 21.03 -5.37 12.03
CA ARG A 471 21.61 -5.41 13.37
C ARG A 471 20.82 -6.35 14.29
N ALA A 472 19.50 -6.15 14.37
CA ALA A 472 18.62 -6.93 15.23
C ALA A 472 18.58 -8.41 14.84
N ALA A 473 18.61 -8.71 13.54
CA ALA A 473 18.65 -10.09 13.05
C ALA A 473 19.97 -10.77 13.39
N ALA A 474 21.10 -10.07 13.27
CA ALA A 474 22.41 -10.58 13.68
C ALA A 474 22.47 -10.84 15.20
N GLU A 475 21.91 -9.93 16.01
CA GLU A 475 21.78 -10.13 17.46
C GLU A 475 20.91 -11.34 17.81
N LEU A 476 19.81 -11.54 17.07
CA LEU A 476 18.97 -12.71 17.23
C LEU A 476 19.73 -14.00 16.87
N ALA A 477 20.48 -14.00 15.77
CA ALA A 477 21.28 -15.14 15.33
C ALA A 477 22.42 -15.48 16.31
N ALA A 478 23.00 -14.47 16.96
CA ALA A 478 24.04 -14.63 17.98
C ALA A 478 23.50 -14.91 19.39
N SER A 479 22.17 -14.94 19.57
CA SER A 479 21.57 -15.11 20.89
C SER A 479 21.87 -16.50 21.48
N PRO A 480 22.40 -16.59 22.72
CA PRO A 480 22.62 -17.88 23.40
C PRO A 480 21.33 -18.68 23.60
N ASP A 481 20.17 -18.02 23.58
CA ASP A 481 18.86 -18.63 23.79
C ASP A 481 18.24 -19.21 22.50
N LEU A 482 18.82 -18.89 21.33
CA LEU A 482 18.23 -19.20 20.04
C LEU A 482 17.91 -20.68 19.85
N ALA A 483 18.85 -21.56 20.21
CA ALA A 483 18.67 -23.00 20.11
C ALA A 483 17.49 -23.50 20.96
N ARG A 484 17.32 -22.95 22.19
CA ARG A 484 16.18 -23.27 23.06
C ARG A 484 14.88 -22.78 22.46
N ARG A 485 14.85 -21.58 21.85
CA ARG A 485 13.67 -21.03 21.18
C ARG A 485 13.23 -21.87 19.98
N ILE A 486 14.18 -22.33 19.17
CA ILE A 486 13.91 -23.23 18.03
C ILE A 486 13.37 -24.57 18.53
N ALA A 487 13.99 -25.17 19.55
CA ALA A 487 13.50 -26.42 20.15
C ALA A 487 12.06 -26.26 20.71
N ALA A 488 11.77 -25.16 21.39
CA ALA A 488 10.44 -24.85 21.90
C ALA A 488 9.41 -24.63 20.78
N LYS A 489 9.80 -23.97 19.68
CA LYS A 489 8.98 -23.82 18.47
C LYS A 489 8.60 -25.19 17.89
N ARG A 490 9.59 -26.09 17.70
CA ARG A 490 9.37 -27.44 17.20
C ARG A 490 8.45 -28.25 18.10
N ALA A 491 8.68 -28.21 19.41
CA ALA A 491 7.83 -28.89 20.38
C ALA A 491 6.38 -28.38 20.35
N ARG A 492 6.19 -27.05 20.30
CA ARG A 492 4.87 -26.44 20.17
C ARG A 492 4.18 -26.86 18.88
N ARG A 493 4.85 -26.79 17.72
CA ARG A 493 4.27 -27.21 16.44
C ARG A 493 3.87 -28.68 16.44
N THR A 494 4.67 -29.55 17.06
CA THR A 494 4.32 -30.97 17.23
C THR A 494 3.06 -31.15 18.08
N GLY A 495 2.96 -30.42 19.20
CA GLY A 495 1.78 -30.45 20.08
C GLY A 495 0.52 -29.91 19.40
N ASP A 496 0.63 -28.75 18.77
CA ASP A 496 -0.45 -28.12 18.01
C ASP A 496 -0.96 -29.05 16.89
N GLU A 497 -0.06 -29.76 16.20
CA GLU A 497 -0.43 -30.68 15.11
C GLU A 497 -1.16 -31.92 15.63
N ALA A 498 -0.80 -32.40 16.83
CA ALA A 498 -1.49 -33.50 17.49
C ALA A 498 -2.87 -33.08 18.02
N GLU A 499 -3.04 -31.84 18.47
CA GLU A 499 -4.34 -31.31 18.94
C GLU A 499 -5.29 -31.03 17.77
N LYS A 500 -4.82 -30.25 16.78
CA LYS A 500 -5.57 -29.98 15.55
C LYS A 500 -4.60 -29.73 14.38
N PRO A 501 -4.54 -30.64 13.40
CA PRO A 501 -3.67 -30.49 12.24
C PRO A 501 -3.90 -29.19 11.47
N LEU A 502 -2.83 -28.60 10.91
CA LEU A 502 -2.96 -27.43 10.02
C LEU A 502 -3.94 -27.69 8.88
N ALA A 503 -4.00 -28.92 8.37
CA ALA A 503 -4.94 -29.33 7.32
C ALA A 503 -6.41 -29.08 7.72
N ALA A 504 -6.77 -29.32 8.99
CA ALA A 504 -8.13 -29.10 9.49
C ALA A 504 -8.49 -27.61 9.57
N TYR A 505 -7.57 -26.77 10.06
CA TYR A 505 -7.74 -25.32 10.05
C TYR A 505 -7.94 -24.79 8.62
N ARG A 506 -7.11 -25.23 7.68
CA ARG A 506 -7.24 -24.87 6.27
C ARG A 506 -8.57 -25.29 5.68
N GLU A 507 -9.01 -26.52 5.93
CA GLU A 507 -10.29 -27.03 5.40
C GLU A 507 -11.47 -26.20 5.91
N GLU A 508 -11.50 -25.87 7.19
CA GLU A 508 -12.56 -25.07 7.80
C GLU A 508 -12.63 -23.65 7.24
N GLU A 509 -11.48 -22.99 7.09
CA GLU A 509 -11.36 -21.67 6.47
C GLU A 509 -11.77 -21.71 5.00
N LEU A 510 -11.22 -22.65 4.23
CA LEU A 510 -11.50 -22.79 2.80
C LEU A 510 -12.96 -23.17 2.52
N ARG A 511 -13.63 -23.92 3.41
CA ARG A 511 -15.06 -24.18 3.30
C ARG A 511 -15.87 -22.88 3.37
N ARG A 512 -15.47 -21.92 4.20
CA ARG A 512 -16.12 -20.60 4.28
C ARG A 512 -15.73 -19.72 3.08
N MET A 513 -14.46 -19.69 2.69
CA MET A 513 -14.01 -18.98 1.49
C MET A 513 -14.68 -19.50 0.21
N ARG A 514 -14.93 -20.81 0.10
CA ARG A 514 -15.69 -21.41 -1.01
C ARG A 514 -17.10 -20.84 -1.09
N ARG A 515 -17.77 -20.60 0.04
CA ARG A 515 -19.08 -19.93 0.06
C ARG A 515 -18.98 -18.47 -0.37
N ASN A 516 -17.89 -17.78 -0.04
CA ASN A 516 -17.68 -16.41 -0.51
C ASN A 516 -17.44 -16.34 -2.03
N PHE A 517 -16.82 -17.35 -2.64
CA PHE A 517 -16.46 -17.36 -4.06
C PHE A 517 -17.50 -18.01 -4.98
N TYR A 518 -18.27 -18.97 -4.47
CA TYR A 518 -19.21 -19.76 -5.28
C TYR A 518 -20.64 -19.78 -4.71
N GLY A 519 -20.84 -19.20 -3.53
CA GLY A 519 -22.16 -19.12 -2.92
C GLY A 519 -23.07 -18.16 -3.66
N PHE A 520 -24.35 -18.19 -3.29
CA PHE A 520 -25.38 -17.32 -3.87
C PHE A 520 -25.12 -15.82 -3.57
N ASP A 521 -24.53 -15.50 -2.42
CA ASP A 521 -24.20 -14.12 -2.05
C ASP A 521 -22.98 -13.60 -2.84
N PRO A 522 -23.16 -12.62 -3.76
CA PRO A 522 -22.09 -12.14 -4.62
C PRO A 522 -21.23 -11.03 -3.98
N SER A 523 -21.38 -10.77 -2.68
CA SER A 523 -20.76 -9.63 -1.98
C SER A 523 -19.27 -9.46 -2.26
N TYR A 524 -18.51 -10.56 -2.30
CA TYR A 524 -17.09 -10.53 -2.66
C TYR A 524 -16.86 -10.04 -4.09
N HIS A 525 -17.58 -10.59 -5.07
CA HIS A 525 -17.42 -10.22 -6.48
C HIS A 525 -17.81 -8.76 -6.74
N VAL A 526 -18.90 -8.29 -6.12
CA VAL A 526 -19.32 -6.89 -6.20
C VAL A 526 -18.27 -5.95 -5.58
N ALA A 527 -17.73 -6.32 -4.40
CA ALA A 527 -16.70 -5.53 -3.75
C ALA A 527 -15.40 -5.48 -4.56
N ARG A 528 -14.97 -6.62 -5.11
CA ARG A 528 -13.79 -6.73 -5.97
C ARG A 528 -13.94 -5.88 -7.23
N TYR A 529 -15.05 -5.99 -7.93
CA TYR A 529 -15.35 -5.18 -9.12
C TYR A 529 -15.22 -3.68 -8.79
N ASN A 530 -15.88 -3.24 -7.71
CA ASN A 530 -15.85 -1.84 -7.29
C ASN A 530 -14.46 -1.36 -6.88
N PHE A 531 -13.67 -2.21 -6.24
CA PHE A 531 -12.29 -1.90 -5.85
C PHE A 531 -11.39 -1.74 -7.08
N ILE A 532 -11.43 -2.71 -8.00
CA ILE A 532 -10.57 -2.76 -9.18
C ILE A 532 -10.89 -1.66 -10.19
N HIS A 533 -12.18 -1.42 -10.45
CA HIS A 533 -12.61 -0.36 -11.35
C HIS A 533 -12.66 1.03 -10.70
N LYS A 534 -12.25 1.14 -9.42
CA LYS A 534 -12.26 2.38 -8.63
C LYS A 534 -13.63 3.08 -8.71
N THR A 535 -14.72 2.32 -8.61
CA THR A 535 -16.09 2.85 -8.74
C THR A 535 -16.29 4.01 -7.76
N PRO A 536 -16.77 5.17 -8.24
CA PRO A 536 -17.04 6.32 -7.39
C PRO A 536 -17.96 5.95 -6.22
N LYS A 537 -17.66 6.48 -5.03
CA LYS A 537 -18.48 6.26 -3.84
C LYS A 537 -19.68 7.21 -3.87
N SER A 538 -20.85 6.70 -3.51
CA SER A 538 -22.08 7.49 -3.39
C SER A 538 -22.34 7.99 -1.96
N ARG A 539 -21.61 7.48 -0.97
CA ARG A 539 -21.64 7.92 0.42
C ARG A 539 -20.35 7.55 1.16
N THR A 540 -20.09 8.23 2.28
CA THR A 540 -19.07 7.81 3.24
C THR A 540 -19.60 6.66 4.10
N PRO A 541 -18.89 5.51 4.19
CA PRO A 541 -19.28 4.43 5.11
C PRO A 541 -19.35 4.94 6.56
N VAL A 542 -20.38 4.54 7.30
CA VAL A 542 -20.58 4.93 8.73
C VAL A 542 -19.40 4.52 9.61
N THR A 543 -18.65 3.48 9.23
CA THR A 543 -17.41 3.08 9.92
C THR A 543 -16.30 4.13 9.83
N LEU A 544 -16.36 5.03 8.85
CA LEU A 544 -15.45 6.16 8.66
C LEU A 544 -16.09 7.48 9.12
N ALA A 545 -17.35 7.70 8.74
CA ALA A 545 -18.14 8.86 9.12
C ALA A 545 -18.89 8.61 10.44
N VAL A 546 -18.15 8.56 11.55
CA VAL A 546 -18.71 8.32 12.89
C VAL A 546 -19.77 9.36 13.26
N HIS A 547 -19.63 10.60 12.76
CA HIS A 547 -20.63 11.66 12.92
C HIS A 547 -22.01 11.32 12.33
N ARG A 548 -22.09 10.41 11.36
CA ARG A 548 -23.35 9.94 10.75
C ARG A 548 -24.00 8.80 11.53
N ALA A 549 -23.24 8.08 12.37
CA ALA A 549 -23.78 7.00 13.21
C ALA A 549 -24.76 7.52 14.27
N ASN A 550 -24.51 8.73 14.78
CA ASN A 550 -25.30 9.34 15.85
C ASN A 550 -26.60 9.99 15.33
N ALA A 551 -26.65 10.39 14.06
CA ALA A 551 -27.82 11.03 13.43
C ALA A 551 -28.98 10.04 13.18
N ASP A 552 -28.67 8.79 12.83
CA ASP A 552 -29.67 7.72 12.64
C ASP A 552 -30.47 7.42 13.93
N HIS A 553 -29.90 7.73 15.10
CA HIS A 553 -30.57 7.54 16.39
C HIS A 553 -31.51 8.70 16.76
N SER A 554 -31.27 9.92 16.30
CA SER A 554 -32.17 11.07 16.54
C SER A 554 -33.41 11.02 15.66
N ASP A 555 -33.28 10.57 14.40
CA ASP A 555 -34.41 10.51 13.46
C ASP A 555 -35.43 9.41 13.80
N ARG A 556 -34.98 8.30 14.40
CA ARG A 556 -35.87 7.26 14.94
C ARG A 556 -36.68 7.69 16.17
N ARG A 557 -36.25 8.74 16.88
CA ARG A 557 -37.03 9.31 18.01
C ARG A 557 -38.02 10.38 17.55
N SER A 558 -37.76 11.02 16.40
CA SER A 558 -38.65 12.04 15.81
C SER A 558 -39.88 11.40 15.15
N THR A 559 -39.74 10.21 14.59
CA THR A 559 -40.84 9.44 13.94
C THR A 559 -41.72 8.64 14.92
N MET A 560 -41.46 8.72 16.22
CA MET A 560 -42.25 8.10 17.29
C MET A 560 -42.96 9.11 18.22
N ARG A 561 -43.14 10.36 17.77
CA ARG A 561 -43.90 11.38 18.51
C ARG A 561 -45.10 11.88 17.73
#